data_AF-A0A1V5CUW4-F1
#
_entry.id   AF-A0A1V5CUW4-F1
#
_cell.length_a   1.000
_cell.length_b   1.000
_cell.length_c   1.000
_cell.angle_alpha   90.00
_cell.angle_beta   90.00
_cell.angle_gamma   90.00
#
_symmetry.space_group_name_H-M   'P 1'
#
loop_
_entity.id
_entity.type
_entity.pdbx_description
1 polymer ?
#
loop_
_entity_poly.entity_id
_entity_poly.type
_entity_poly.pdbx_seq_one_letter_code
_entity_poly.pdbx_strand_id
1 'polypeptide(L)'
;MDSIGADTIKKGYIDYLIKRYYDYRQADASYGSFRPFNHAEIHTTIQRRFKAKTFFIHVSRFEELCDYIKSRVDQTIQGKRNRSRGVLNYDSFEKYEAEQLRHGR
;
A
#
# COMPACT_ATOMS: atom_id res chain seq x y z
N MET A 1 14.00 5.81 -18.00
CA MET A 1 14.32 5.29 -16.65
C MET A 1 13.01 4.73 -16.13
N ASP A 2 12.88 3.41 -16.08
CA ASP A 2 11.58 2.77 -15.90
C ASP A 2 11.33 2.57 -14.41
N SER A 3 11.09 3.67 -13.71
CA SER A 3 10.72 3.67 -12.29
C SER A 3 9.22 3.67 -12.12
N ILE A 4 8.75 3.12 -10.99
CA ILE A 4 7.33 3.15 -10.63
C ILE A 4 6.80 4.59 -10.59
N GLY A 5 7.62 5.56 -10.16
CA GLY A 5 7.23 6.96 -10.11
C GLY A 5 6.99 7.62 -11.47
N ALA A 6 7.53 7.06 -12.56
CA ALA A 6 7.29 7.53 -13.92
C ALA A 6 5.97 7.01 -14.52
N ASP A 7 5.45 5.88 -14.00
CA ASP A 7 4.14 5.33 -14.36
C ASP A 7 3.08 5.85 -13.38
N THR A 8 2.25 6.78 -13.82
CA THR A 8 1.29 7.48 -12.94
C THR A 8 0.25 6.54 -12.33
N ILE A 9 -0.19 5.51 -13.06
CA ILE A 9 -1.19 4.54 -12.60
C ILE A 9 -0.57 3.63 -11.53
N LYS A 10 0.62 3.08 -11.79
CA LYS A 10 1.33 2.24 -10.82
C LYS A 10 1.73 3.03 -9.58
N LYS A 11 2.25 4.24 -9.75
CA LYS A 11 2.52 5.16 -8.63
C LYS A 11 1.26 5.40 -7.80
N GLY A 12 0.14 5.71 -8.46
CA GLY A 12 -1.15 5.94 -7.81
C GLY A 12 -1.63 4.74 -7.00
N TYR A 13 -1.47 3.52 -7.53
CA TYR A 13 -1.81 2.31 -6.79
C TYR A 13 -0.94 2.09 -5.55
N ILE A 14 0.36 2.39 -5.64
CA ILE A 14 1.26 2.36 -4.47
C ILE A 14 0.83 3.39 -3.41
N ASP A 15 0.52 4.62 -3.82
CA ASP A 15 0.00 5.68 -2.93
C ASP A 15 -1.31 5.22 -2.25
N TYR A 16 -2.22 4.61 -3.00
CA TYR A 16 -3.46 4.05 -2.50
C TYR A 16 -3.22 2.96 -1.43
N LEU A 17 -2.33 2.00 -1.69
CA LEU A 17 -2.01 0.93 -0.72
C LEU A 17 -1.35 1.48 0.54
N ILE A 18 -0.44 2.46 0.40
CA ILE A 18 0.22 3.11 1.55
C ILE A 18 -0.82 3.88 2.38
N LYS A 19 -1.71 4.63 1.73
CA LYS A 19 -2.82 5.30 2.42
C LYS A 19 -3.68 4.31 3.18
N ARG A 20 -4.04 3.17 2.56
CA ARG A 20 -4.82 2.11 3.22
C ARG A 20 -4.12 1.57 4.47
N TYR A 21 -2.81 1.34 4.39
CA TYR A 21 -2.01 0.94 5.55
C TYR A 21 -2.08 1.97 6.67
N TYR A 22 -1.95 3.26 6.36
CA TYR A 22 -2.04 4.34 7.33
C TYR A 22 -3.41 4.43 7.99
N ASP A 23 -4.48 4.41 7.19
CA ASP A 23 -5.86 4.49 7.68
C ASP A 23 -6.14 3.31 8.66
N TYR A 24 -5.63 2.11 8.37
CA TYR A 24 -5.80 0.95 9.24
C TYR A 24 -4.91 1.01 10.49
N ARG A 25 -3.67 1.47 10.38
CA ARG A 25 -2.80 1.68 11.55
C ARG A 25 -3.34 2.75 12.50
N GLN A 26 -3.97 3.79 11.95
CA GLN A 26 -4.67 4.79 12.75
C GLN A 26 -5.89 4.18 13.45
N ALA A 27 -6.68 3.37 12.74
CA ALA A 27 -7.81 2.64 13.33
C ALA A 27 -7.36 1.63 14.41
N ASP A 28 -6.17 1.04 14.31
CA ASP A 28 -5.63 0.12 15.33
C ASP A 28 -5.57 0.77 16.73
N ALA A 29 -5.38 2.09 16.82
CA ALA A 29 -5.41 2.80 18.09
C ALA A 29 -6.77 2.70 18.79
N SER A 30 -7.87 2.66 18.03
CA SER A 30 -9.23 2.47 18.56
C SER A 30 -9.47 1.07 19.14
N TYR A 31 -8.61 0.09 18.79
CA TYR A 31 -8.64 -1.27 19.35
C TYR A 31 -7.72 -1.42 20.58
N GLY A 32 -7.26 -0.31 21.17
CA GLY A 32 -6.35 -0.33 22.32
C GLY A 32 -4.89 -0.55 21.95
N SER A 33 -4.51 -0.40 20.67
CA SER A 33 -3.10 -0.43 20.28
C SER A 33 -2.43 0.92 20.58
N PHE A 34 -1.63 0.97 21.65
CA PHE A 34 -0.88 2.18 22.02
C PHE A 34 0.46 2.34 21.29
N ARG A 35 0.74 1.52 20.27
CA ARG A 35 2.02 1.62 19.54
C ARG A 35 2.08 2.96 18.82
N PRO A 36 3.11 3.80 19.08
CA PRO A 36 3.32 5.02 18.33
C PRO A 36 3.35 4.71 16.84
N PHE A 37 2.50 5.37 16.07
CA PHE A 37 2.44 5.20 14.63
C PHE A 37 3.21 6.34 13.96
N ASN A 38 4.21 5.99 13.17
CA ASN A 38 4.99 6.94 12.38
C ASN A 38 4.73 6.68 10.89
N HIS A 39 4.19 7.68 10.18
CA HIS A 39 3.95 7.59 8.74
C HIS A 39 5.24 7.24 7.96
N ALA A 40 6.40 7.71 8.41
CA ALA A 40 7.67 7.41 7.76
C ALA A 40 8.10 5.93 7.88
N GLU A 41 7.49 5.13 8.76
CA GLU A 41 7.88 3.73 9.01
C GLU A 41 7.78 2.89 7.72
N ILE A 42 6.67 3.03 6.97
CA ILE A 42 6.47 2.22 5.76
C ILE A 42 7.48 2.57 4.68
N HIS A 43 7.77 3.86 4.46
CA HIS A 43 8.77 4.29 3.49
C HIS A 43 10.18 3.84 3.89
N THR A 44 10.49 3.91 5.19
CA THR A 44 11.79 3.44 5.73
C THR A 44 11.96 1.94 5.52
N THR A 45 10.92 1.15 5.79
CA THR A 45 10.98 -0.31 5.65
C THR A 45 11.00 -0.75 4.18
N ILE A 46 10.25 -0.07 3.29
CA ILE A 46 10.38 -0.22 1.84
C ILE A 46 11.82 0.07 1.41
N GLN A 47 12.40 1.21 1.82
CA GLN A 47 13.75 1.57 1.43
C GLN A 47 14.79 0.55 1.90
N ARG A 48 14.66 0.03 3.12
CA ARG A 48 15.57 -1.02 3.64
C ARG A 48 15.47 -2.33 2.85
N ARG A 49 14.27 -2.73 2.45
CA ARG A 49 14.00 -3.97 1.69
C ARG A 49 14.39 -3.87 0.23
N PHE A 50 13.95 -2.80 -0.45
CA PHE A 50 14.11 -2.63 -1.89
C PHE A 50 15.40 -1.93 -2.28
N LYS A 51 16.15 -1.38 -1.30
CA LYS A 51 17.39 -0.60 -1.48
C LYS A 51 17.18 0.66 -2.33
N ALA A 52 15.95 1.14 -2.44
CA ALA A 52 15.57 2.32 -3.20
C ALA A 52 14.41 3.06 -2.51
N LYS A 53 14.31 4.37 -2.75
CA LYS A 53 13.12 5.13 -2.34
C LYS A 53 11.89 4.56 -3.03
N THR A 54 10.74 4.56 -2.37
CA THR A 54 9.51 3.89 -2.82
C THR A 54 9.19 4.07 -4.31
N PHE A 55 9.20 5.31 -4.83
CA PHE A 55 8.87 5.58 -6.23
C PHE A 55 10.06 5.50 -7.20
N PHE A 56 11.27 5.29 -6.69
CA PHE A 56 12.48 5.09 -7.48
C PHE A 56 12.77 3.60 -7.72
N ILE A 57 11.92 2.72 -7.20
CA ILE A 57 11.97 1.28 -7.48
C ILE A 57 11.64 1.05 -8.96
N HIS A 58 12.39 0.16 -9.61
CA HIS A 58 12.18 -0.20 -11.01
C HIS A 58 10.80 -0.85 -11.23
N VAL A 59 10.15 -0.58 -12.36
CA VAL A 59 8.79 -1.03 -12.67
C VAL A 59 8.65 -2.56 -12.65
N SER A 60 9.71 -3.31 -13.00
CA SER A 60 9.71 -4.79 -12.94
C SER A 60 9.52 -5.35 -11.53
N ARG A 61 9.69 -4.55 -10.49
CA ARG A 61 9.48 -4.93 -9.07
C ARG A 61 8.16 -4.41 -8.52
N PHE A 62 7.27 -3.93 -9.38
CA PHE A 62 5.98 -3.36 -8.98
C PHE A 62 5.12 -4.36 -8.20
N GLU A 63 4.98 -5.59 -8.71
CA GLU A 63 4.21 -6.65 -8.03
C GLU A 63 4.81 -6.98 -6.66
N GLU A 64 6.14 -7.13 -6.58
CA GLU A 64 6.85 -7.37 -5.32
C GLU A 64 6.59 -6.25 -4.29
N LEU A 65 6.59 -4.98 -4.74
CA LEU A 65 6.28 -3.84 -3.88
C LEU A 65 4.82 -3.84 -3.43
N CYS A 66 3.89 -4.14 -4.33
CA CYS A 66 2.48 -4.27 -4.01
C CYS A 66 2.25 -5.33 -2.94
N ASP A 67 2.79 -6.53 -3.13
CA ASP A 67 2.64 -7.65 -2.19
C ASP A 67 3.25 -7.34 -0.84
N TYR A 68 4.41 -6.66 -0.84
CA TYR A 68 5.00 -6.20 0.41
C TYR A 68 4.07 -5.25 1.16
N ILE A 69 3.52 -4.21 0.52
CA ILE A 69 2.64 -3.24 1.19
C ILE A 69 1.31 -3.90 1.59
N LYS A 70 0.72 -4.72 0.72
CA LYS A 70 -0.49 -5.52 1.01
C LYS A 70 -0.30 -6.40 2.24
N SER A 71 0.85 -7.05 2.37
CA SER A 71 1.16 -7.86 3.56
C SER A 71 1.19 -7.01 4.84
N ARG A 72 1.65 -5.76 4.77
CA ARG A 72 1.68 -4.81 5.90
C ARG A 72 0.27 -4.34 6.25
N VAL A 73 -0.60 -4.11 5.26
CA VAL A 73 -2.03 -3.82 5.47
C VAL A 73 -2.71 -5.00 6.16
N ASP A 74 -2.52 -6.21 5.65
CA ASP A 74 -3.16 -7.42 6.18
C ASP A 74 -2.71 -7.80 7.61
N GLN A 75 -1.54 -7.31 8.04
CA GLN A 75 -1.01 -7.53 9.39
C GLN A 75 -1.57 -6.58 10.45
N THR A 76 -2.23 -5.48 10.06
CA THR A 76 -2.92 -4.55 10.98
C THR A 76 -4.09 -5.24 11.70
N ILE A 77 -4.53 -4.69 12.85
CA ILE A 77 -5.69 -5.25 13.56
C ILE A 77 -6.94 -5.12 12.69
N GLN A 78 -7.14 -3.95 12.08
CA GLN A 78 -8.24 -3.74 11.12
C GLN A 78 -8.17 -4.72 9.93
N GLY A 79 -6.98 -4.90 9.33
CA GLY A 79 -6.78 -5.79 8.20
C GLY A 79 -7.09 -7.25 8.52
N LYS A 80 -6.67 -7.72 9.69
CA LYS A 80 -7.01 -9.06 10.21
C LYS A 80 -8.50 -9.23 10.43
N ARG A 81 -9.15 -8.22 11.02
CA ARG A 81 -10.60 -8.21 11.28
C ARG A 81 -11.42 -8.23 9.99
N ASN A 82 -11.00 -7.50 8.97
CA ASN A 82 -11.65 -7.52 7.66
C ASN A 82 -11.55 -8.92 7.03
N ARG A 83 -10.35 -9.53 7.04
CA ARG A 83 -10.14 -10.89 6.52
C ARG A 83 -11.01 -11.92 7.24
N SER A 84 -11.14 -11.85 8.57
CA SER A 84 -12.02 -12.78 9.32
C SER A 84 -13.50 -12.61 8.99
N ARG A 85 -13.90 -11.46 8.43
CA ARG A 85 -15.27 -11.16 8.02
C ARG A 85 -15.49 -11.27 6.50
N GLY A 86 -14.49 -11.73 5.75
CA GLY A 86 -14.57 -11.82 4.28
C GLY A 86 -14.61 -10.47 3.56
N VAL A 87 -14.22 -9.38 4.24
CA VAL A 87 -14.15 -8.03 3.64
C VAL A 87 -12.77 -7.82 3.02
N LEU A 88 -12.74 -7.34 1.78
CA LEU A 88 -11.48 -7.02 1.09
C LEU A 88 -10.79 -5.81 1.73
N ASN A 89 -9.48 -5.90 1.92
CA ASN A 89 -8.69 -4.80 2.47
C ASN A 89 -8.35 -3.72 1.44
N TYR A 90 -8.28 -4.12 0.16
CA TYR A 90 -7.89 -3.28 -0.96
C TYR A 90 -8.42 -3.89 -2.27
N ASP A 91 -8.68 -3.06 -3.28
CA ASP A 91 -8.90 -3.50 -4.66
C ASP A 91 -7.63 -4.07 -5.32
N SER A 92 -7.83 -4.90 -6.35
CA SER A 92 -6.74 -5.37 -7.21
C SER A 92 -6.16 -4.24 -8.05
N PHE A 93 -4.96 -4.44 -8.60
CA PHE A 93 -4.35 -3.42 -9.46
C PHE A 93 -5.16 -3.23 -10.74
N GLU A 94 -5.64 -4.31 -11.34
CA GLU A 94 -6.42 -4.30 -12.59
C GLU A 94 -7.72 -3.53 -12.42
N LYS A 95 -8.39 -3.71 -11.26
CA LYS A 95 -9.60 -2.95 -10.93
C LYS A 95 -9.29 -1.47 -10.76
N TYR A 96 -8.23 -1.15 -10.01
CA TYR A 96 -7.81 0.23 -9.80
C TYR A 96 -7.43 0.91 -11.13
N GLU A 97 -6.66 0.25 -11.98
CA GLU A 97 -6.28 0.72 -13.30
C GLU A 97 -7.50 0.97 -14.19
N ALA A 98 -8.44 0.03 -14.24
CA ALA A 98 -9.68 0.19 -15.01
C ALA A 98 -10.49 1.40 -14.53
N GLU A 99 -10.54 1.67 -13.22
CA GLU A 99 -11.20 2.86 -12.66
C GLU A 99 -10.48 4.15 -13.06
N GLN A 100 -9.15 4.20 -12.94
CA GLN A 100 -8.37 5.38 -13.33
C GLN A 100 -8.52 5.71 -14.82
N LEU A 101 -8.52 4.69 -15.69
CA LEU A 101 -8.70 4.88 -17.14
C LEU A 101 -10.12 5.31 -17.52
N ARG A 102 -11.14 4.98 -16.72
CA ARG A 102 -12.52 5.44 -16.93
C ARG A 102 -12.72 6.89 -16.53
N HIS A 103 -12.02 7.36 -15.50
CA HIS A 103 -12.12 8.74 -15.00
C HIS A 103 -11.19 9.73 -15.72
N GLY A 104 -10.24 9.24 -16.52
CA GLY A 104 -9.37 10.06 -17.36
C GLY A 104 -9.93 10.43 -18.74
N ARG A 105 -11.25 10.33 -18.94
CA ARG A 105 -11.95 10.58 -20.21
C ARG A 105 -12.97 11.70 -20.10
#